data_AF-A0A935U0T5-F1
#
_entry.id   AF-A0A935U0T5-F1
#
_cell.length_a   1.000
_cell.length_b   1.000
_cell.length_c   1.000
_cell.angle_alpha   90.00
_cell.angle_beta   90.00
_cell.angle_gamma   90.00
#
_symmetry.space_group_name_H-M   'P 1'
#
loop_
_entity.id
_entity.type
_entity.pdbx_description
1 polymer ?
#
loop_
_entity_poly.entity_id
_entity_poly.type
_entity_poly.pdbx_seq_one_letter_code
_entity_poly.pdbx_strand_id
1 'polypeptide(L)' 'MVGHRRAAQAGRTQEKLVLEEAQASIRAARFAPGLTMLERLTLIRDGVERLHKAGIRVSDVRDLLWIQEP' A
#
# COMPACT_ATOMS: atom_id res chain seq x y z
N MET A 1 -11.43 32.82 0.72
CA MET A 1 -10.30 31.89 0.47
C MET A 1 -10.26 30.80 1.55
N VAL A 2 -10.90 29.64 1.34
CA VAL A 2 -10.86 28.48 2.27
C VAL A 2 -10.64 27.18 1.48
N GLY A 3 -9.76 27.21 0.47
CA GLY A 3 -9.48 26.04 -0.41
C GLY A 3 -8.25 25.24 0.00
N HIS A 4 -7.14 25.92 0.28
CA HIS A 4 -5.84 25.27 0.46
C HIS A 4 -5.75 24.34 1.68
N ARG A 5 -6.45 24.66 2.78
CA ARG A 5 -6.40 23.86 4.03
C ARG A 5 -7.15 22.53 3.91
N ARG A 6 -8.24 22.47 3.11
CA ARG A 6 -9.00 21.24 2.84
C ARG A 6 -8.26 20.32 1.88
N ALA A 7 -7.62 20.87 0.85
CA ALA A 7 -6.82 20.09 -0.10
C ALA A 7 -5.62 19.39 0.58
N ALA A 8 -4.94 20.08 1.51
CA ALA A 8 -3.83 19.48 2.25
C ALA A 8 -4.27 18.37 3.22
N GLN A 9 -5.43 18.51 3.89
CA GLN A 9 -5.99 17.45 4.73
C GLN A 9 -6.49 16.26 3.89
N ALA A 10 -7.11 16.52 2.75
CA ALA A 10 -7.52 15.49 1.80
C ALA A 10 -6.31 14.71 1.27
N GLY A 11 -5.23 15.39 0.92
CA GLY A 11 -3.97 14.76 0.47
C GLY A 11 -3.40 13.80 1.51
N ARG A 12 -3.29 14.23 2.77
CA ARG A 12 -2.80 13.35 3.87
C ARG A 12 -3.72 12.15 4.13
N THR A 13 -5.03 12.34 4.00
CA THR A 13 -6.00 11.25 4.21
C THR A 13 -5.90 10.23 3.07
N GLN A 14 -5.70 10.70 1.84
CA GLN A 14 -5.55 9.87 0.66
C GLN A 14 -4.22 9.11 0.68
N GLU A 15 -3.11 9.74 1.11
CA GLU A 15 -1.83 9.06 1.35
C GLU A 15 -1.97 7.93 2.37
N LYS A 16 -2.67 8.16 3.50
CA LYS A 16 -2.90 7.14 4.52
C LYS A 16 -3.72 5.96 4.00
N LEU A 17 -4.78 6.23 3.23
CA LEU A 17 -5.59 5.19 2.60
C LEU A 17 -4.79 4.35 1.61
N VAL A 18 -3.99 4.99 0.75
CA VAL A 18 -3.15 4.28 -0.23
C VAL A 18 -2.14 3.37 0.46
N LEU A 19 -1.57 3.80 1.58
CA LEU A 19 -0.68 2.98 2.39
C LEU A 19 -1.40 1.76 2.99
N GLU A 20 -2.58 1.95 3.58
CA GLU A 20 -3.37 0.87 4.17
C GLU A 20 -3.79 -0.17 3.11
N GLU A 21 -4.24 0.27 1.95
CA GLU A 21 -4.60 -0.61 0.84
C GLU A 21 -3.40 -1.37 0.28
N ALA A 22 -2.28 -0.68 0.06
CA ALA A 22 -1.06 -1.33 -0.44
C ALA A 22 -0.54 -2.39 0.54
N GLN A 23 -0.57 -2.09 1.85
CA GLN A 23 -0.23 -3.05 2.89
C GLN A 23 -1.19 -4.24 2.91
N ALA A 24 -2.49 -4.01 2.73
CA ALA A 24 -3.49 -5.08 2.70
C ALA A 24 -3.25 -6.05 1.53
N SER A 25 -3.01 -5.53 0.31
CA SER A 25 -2.73 -6.37 -0.86
C SER A 25 -1.44 -7.19 -0.67
N ILE A 26 -0.36 -6.57 -0.19
CA ILE A 26 0.91 -7.27 0.04
C ILE A 26 0.79 -8.31 1.17
N ARG A 27 0.04 -8.00 2.24
CA ARG A 27 -0.23 -8.95 3.34
C ARG A 27 -1.06 -10.13 2.83
N ALA A 28 -2.10 -9.89 2.04
CA ALA A 28 -2.92 -10.95 1.44
C ALA A 28 -2.07 -11.87 0.55
N ALA A 29 -1.20 -11.30 -0.29
CA ALA A 29 -0.30 -12.07 -1.14
C ALA A 29 0.62 -13.02 -0.35
N ARG A 30 1.02 -12.62 0.86
CA ARG A 30 1.96 -13.37 1.69
C ARG A 30 1.25 -14.42 2.55
N PHE A 31 0.18 -14.03 3.25
CA PHE A 31 -0.40 -14.85 4.31
C PHE A 31 -1.72 -15.52 3.96
N ALA A 32 -2.42 -15.11 2.89
CA ALA A 32 -3.69 -15.74 2.56
C ALA A 32 -3.44 -17.20 2.13
N PRO A 33 -4.11 -18.18 2.77
CA PRO A 33 -4.02 -19.58 2.35
C PRO A 33 -4.78 -19.79 1.04
N GLY A 34 -4.41 -20.82 0.29
CA GLY A 34 -5.16 -21.22 -0.91
C GLY A 34 -4.93 -20.38 -2.17
N LEU A 35 -4.13 -19.31 -2.10
CA LEU A 35 -3.75 -18.55 -3.29
C LEU A 35 -2.68 -19.26 -4.12
N THR A 36 -2.92 -19.34 -5.42
CA THR A 36 -1.94 -19.73 -6.44
C THR A 36 -0.81 -18.70 -6.54
N MET A 37 0.33 -19.11 -7.11
CA MET A 37 1.44 -18.18 -7.34
C MET A 37 1.04 -16.97 -8.18
N LEU A 38 0.16 -17.17 -9.18
CA LEU A 38 -0.35 -16.08 -10.02
C LEU A 38 -1.14 -15.05 -9.21
N GLU A 39 -2.05 -15.49 -8.33
CA GLU A 39 -2.84 -14.59 -7.49
C GLU A 39 -1.97 -13.83 -6.49
N ARG A 40 -0.96 -14.49 -5.92
CA ARG A 40 0.03 -13.83 -5.04
C ARG A 40 0.79 -12.73 -5.79
N LEU A 41 1.25 -13.01 -7.01
CA LEU A 41 1.95 -12.01 -7.83
C LEU A 41 1.03 -10.84 -8.22
N THR A 42 -0.24 -11.12 -8.52
CA THR A 42 -1.24 -10.08 -8.79
C THR A 42 -1.41 -9.15 -7.60
N LEU A 43 -1.56 -9.70 -6.39
CA LEU A 43 -1.70 -8.90 -5.16
C LEU A 43 -0.43 -8.10 -4.81
N ILE A 44 0.76 -8.65 -5.05
CA ILE A 44 2.01 -7.90 -4.88
C ILE A 44 2.07 -6.72 -5.86
N ARG A 45 1.77 -6.95 -7.14
CA ARG A 45 1.74 -5.89 -8.16
C ARG A 45 0.72 -4.81 -7.81
N ASP A 46 -0.47 -5.23 -7.38
CA ASP A 46 -1.57 -4.36 -6.95
C ASP A 46 -1.14 -3.42 -5.79
N GLY A 47 -0.44 -3.94 -4.79
CA GLY A 47 0.11 -3.13 -3.70
C GLY A 47 1.23 -2.18 -4.15
N VAL A 48 2.16 -2.66 -4.99
CA VAL A 48 3.28 -1.83 -5.50
C VAL A 48 2.77 -0.71 -6.40
N GLU A 49 1.79 -0.96 -7.26
CA GLU A 49 1.19 0.07 -8.13
C GLU A 49 0.51 1.18 -7.33
N ARG A 50 -0.16 0.84 -6.23
CA ARG A 50 -0.76 1.83 -5.32
C ARG A 50 0.30 2.73 -4.70
N LEU A 51 1.38 2.16 -4.18
CA LEU A 51 2.51 2.93 -3.65
C LEU A 51 3.11 3.84 -4.72
N HIS A 52 3.32 3.32 -5.93
CA HIS A 52 3.85 4.10 -7.05
C HIS A 52 2.95 5.28 -7.42
N LYS A 53 1.62 5.06 -7.49
CA LYS A 53 0.63 6.12 -7.77
C LYS A 53 0.60 7.21 -6.69
N ALA A 54 0.95 6.88 -5.45
CA ALA A 54 1.11 7.86 -4.37
C ALA A 54 2.52 8.47 -4.28
N GLY A 55 3.45 8.12 -5.18
CA GLY A 55 4.84 8.59 -5.12
C GLY A 55 5.64 8.01 -3.95
N ILE A 56 5.15 6.93 -3.34
CA ILE A 56 5.76 6.27 -2.18
C ILE A 56 6.66 5.15 -2.71
N ARG A 57 7.93 5.15 -2.30
CA ARG A 57 8.84 4.08 -2.69
C ARG A 57 8.63 2.88 -1.80
N VAL A 58 8.67 1.67 -2.39
CA VAL A 58 8.60 0.41 -1.65
C VAL A 58 9.68 0.33 -0.56
N SER A 59 10.85 0.95 -0.79
CA SER A 59 11.92 1.05 0.21
C SER A 59 11.50 1.80 1.47
N ASP A 60 10.66 2.82 1.34
CA ASP A 60 10.26 3.72 2.43
C ASP A 60 9.20 3.06 3.32
N VAL A 61 8.50 2.06 2.77
CA VAL A 61 7.49 1.28 3.48
C VAL A 61 7.95 -0.16 3.73
N ARG A 62 9.19 -0.52 3.42
CA ARG A 62 9.71 -1.89 3.60
C ARG A 62 9.56 -2.35 5.06
N ASP A 63 9.86 -1.42 5.98
CA ASP A 63 9.73 -1.59 7.43
C ASP A 63 8.29 -1.38 7.94
N LEU A 64 7.32 -1.13 7.06
CA LEU A 64 5.89 -1.09 7.37
C LEU A 64 5.13 -2.24 6.68
N LEU A 65 5.73 -2.80 5.64
CA LEU A 65 5.30 -4.00 4.94
C LEU A 65 5.70 -5.28 5.70
N TRP A 66 6.38 -5.13 6.86
CA TRP A 66 6.89 -6.16 7.77
C TRP A 66 6.89 -7.56 7.14
N ILE A 67 7.91 -7.76 6.30
CA ILE A 67 8.58 -9.04 6.09
C ILE A 67 9.47 -9.32 7.31
N GLN A 68 8.95 -9.10 8.53
CA GLN A 68 9.53 -9.61 9.75
C GLN A 68 8.51 -10.61 10.29
N GLU A 69 8.68 -11.85 9.87
CA GLU A 69 8.35 -12.96 10.76
C GLU A 69 9.57 -13.22 11.65
N PRO A 70 9.39 -13.76 12.86
CA PRO A 70 10.47 -14.50 13.53
C PRO A 70 11.01 -15.65 12.64
#